data_AF-A0A293LSG0-F1
#
_entry.id   AF-A0A293LSG0-F1
#
_cell.length_a   1.000
_cell.length_b   1.000
_cell.length_c   1.000
_cell.angle_alpha   90.00
_cell.angle_beta   90.00
_cell.angle_gamma   90.00
#
_symmetry.space_group_name_H-M   'P 1'
#
loop_
_entity.id
_entity.type
_entity.pdbx_description
1 polymer ?
#
loop_
_entity_poly.entity_id
_entity_poly.type
_entity_poly.pdbx_seq_one_letter_code
_entity_poly.pdbx_strand_id
1 'polypeptide(L)'
;MQVEEIFDLFDVDTSGYDGQGLMSHSRLPVTCFLFSRTWSDREIRTVVATLNNLPLEYRHIREVEELLIGCEKNATHGASVSTPAYERYSQSALVTMIRFLDILAKSYKESFFQPTISKELVINCDPLVQLLKKTFKTKHVNPFETIKEDDYAFIMLQNNVSLILAQMDQLRKSPKKFICLNDNIDHSSSDAEMVKAVVRDLYESLFPTPSSFELAPEYRNRFSRVHELRAWQRHRNVLGVFLTACFLFLLAFTLVNLYRASCRREPTIISRL
;
A
#
# COMPACT_ATOMS: atom_id res chain seq x y z
N MET A 1 19.16 24.60 6.54
CA MET A 1 18.63 23.27 6.22
C MET A 1 19.09 22.88 4.83
N GLN A 2 19.89 21.82 4.70
CA GLN A 2 20.32 21.27 3.42
C GLN A 2 19.15 20.52 2.76
N VAL A 3 19.15 20.35 1.42
CA VAL A 3 18.07 19.61 0.73
C VAL A 3 18.02 18.16 1.20
N GLU A 4 19.19 17.59 1.48
CA GLU A 4 19.33 16.25 2.04
C GLU A 4 18.58 16.12 3.37
N GLU A 5 18.66 17.11 4.27
CA GLU A 5 17.89 17.12 5.51
C GLU A 5 16.36 17.18 5.29
N ILE A 6 15.90 17.77 4.17
CA ILE A 6 14.48 17.72 3.78
C ILE A 6 14.11 16.29 3.41
N PHE A 7 14.94 15.57 2.66
CA PHE A 7 14.71 14.16 2.35
C PHE A 7 14.82 13.27 3.61
N ASP A 8 15.75 13.55 4.52
CA ASP A 8 15.91 12.80 5.78
C ASP A 8 14.78 13.09 6.77
N LEU A 9 14.15 14.27 6.68
CA LEU A 9 12.89 14.56 7.34
C LEU A 9 11.79 13.60 6.87
N PHE A 10 11.91 13.02 5.67
CA PHE A 10 10.91 12.18 5.01
C PHE A 10 11.25 10.68 4.94
N ASP A 11 12.50 10.30 5.27
CA ASP A 11 12.99 8.92 5.25
C ASP A 11 12.88 8.34 6.69
N VAL A 12 11.87 7.52 6.95
CA VAL A 12 11.81 6.79 8.23
C VAL A 12 12.76 5.61 8.13
N ASP A 13 13.87 5.71 8.85
CA ASP A 13 14.75 4.58 9.12
C ASP A 13 13.94 3.48 9.84
N THR A 14 13.53 2.45 9.08
CA THR A 14 12.76 1.31 9.58
C THR A 14 13.63 0.29 10.33
N SER A 15 14.90 0.59 10.58
CA SER A 15 15.82 -0.26 11.34
C SER A 15 15.45 -0.43 12.83
N GLY A 16 14.43 0.27 13.33
CA GLY A 16 13.94 0.21 14.71
C GLY A 16 12.79 -0.76 15.00
N TYR A 17 12.44 -1.68 14.09
CA TYR A 17 11.49 -2.75 14.41
C TYR A 17 12.13 -3.80 15.31
N ASP A 18 12.15 -3.53 16.62
CA ASP A 18 12.41 -4.57 17.60
C ASP A 18 11.18 -5.49 17.67
N GLY A 19 11.40 -6.81 17.66
CA GLY A 19 10.40 -7.86 17.41
C GLY A 19 9.27 -8.03 18.44
N GLN A 20 8.87 -6.97 19.14
CA GLN A 20 7.85 -6.97 20.19
C GLN A 20 6.59 -6.15 19.87
N GLY A 21 6.48 -5.52 18.69
CA GLY A 21 5.22 -4.90 18.28
C GLY A 21 4.73 -3.74 19.17
N LEU A 22 5.58 -3.19 20.03
CA LEU A 22 5.36 -1.91 20.67
C LEU A 22 6.05 -0.83 19.85
N MET A 23 5.28 0.15 19.35
CA MET A 23 5.84 1.42 18.92
C MET A 23 6.58 2.04 20.10
N SER A 24 7.91 2.04 20.05
CA SER A 24 8.72 2.83 20.97
C SER A 24 8.27 4.28 20.85
N HIS A 25 7.76 4.82 21.95
CA HIS A 25 7.44 6.22 22.12
C HIS A 25 8.55 7.11 21.52
N SER A 26 8.12 8.20 20.86
CA SER A 26 8.84 9.47 20.58
C SER A 26 9.33 9.80 19.17
N ARG A 27 9.09 9.00 18.12
CA ARG A 27 9.48 9.43 16.75
C ARG A 27 8.47 8.99 15.68
N LEU A 28 7.33 9.66 15.63
CA LEU A 28 6.64 9.81 14.35
C LEU A 28 7.13 11.14 13.77
N PRO A 29 8.12 11.14 12.86
CA PRO A 29 8.36 12.34 12.06
C PRO A 29 7.05 12.63 11.33
N VAL A 30 6.47 13.81 11.58
CA VAL A 30 5.23 14.31 10.95
C VAL A 30 5.52 14.74 9.50
N THR A 31 6.41 14.00 8.86
CA THR A 31 7.02 14.23 7.57
C THR A 31 7.34 12.83 7.08
N CYS A 32 6.33 12.13 6.63
CA CYS A 32 6.43 10.78 6.07
C CYS A 32 5.95 10.94 4.62
N PHE A 33 6.78 11.51 3.75
CA PHE A 33 6.29 11.91 2.42
C PHE A 33 7.20 11.54 1.26
N LEU A 34 8.38 10.97 1.50
CA LEU A 34 9.32 10.55 0.46
C LEU A 34 10.07 9.30 0.91
N PHE A 35 9.39 8.16 0.89
CA PHE A 35 9.97 6.87 1.28
C PHE A 35 10.69 6.16 0.14
N SER A 36 10.56 6.67 -1.09
CA SER A 36 11.13 6.04 -2.26
C SER A 36 12.35 6.80 -2.81
N ARG A 37 13.26 6.04 -3.42
CA ARG A 37 14.34 6.58 -4.27
C ARG A 37 13.81 7.38 -5.47
N THR A 38 12.51 7.24 -5.77
CA THR A 38 11.81 7.97 -6.84
C THR A 38 10.52 8.62 -6.32
N TRP A 39 10.10 9.75 -6.86
CA TRP A 39 8.80 10.37 -6.56
C TRP A 39 7.70 9.75 -7.42
N SER A 40 6.70 9.21 -6.76
CA SER A 40 5.42 8.77 -7.32
C SER A 40 4.41 9.94 -7.44
N ASP A 41 3.34 9.74 -8.22
CA ASP A 41 2.26 10.73 -8.38
C ASP A 41 1.66 11.18 -7.03
N ARG A 42 1.66 10.28 -6.04
CA ARG A 42 1.14 10.53 -4.68
C ARG A 42 2.04 11.49 -3.90
N GLU A 43 3.34 11.28 -4.01
CA GLU A 43 4.36 12.11 -3.37
C GLU A 43 4.37 13.50 -4.03
N ILE A 44 4.30 13.56 -5.37
CA ILE A 44 4.15 14.82 -6.11
C ILE A 44 2.90 15.56 -5.66
N ARG A 45 1.74 14.90 -5.61
CA ARG A 45 0.49 15.53 -5.16
C ARG A 45 0.62 16.09 -3.75
N THR A 46 1.32 15.39 -2.87
CA THR A 46 1.53 15.83 -1.49
C THR A 46 2.44 17.06 -1.41
N VAL A 47 3.55 17.04 -2.14
CA VAL A 47 4.42 18.21 -2.27
C VAL A 47 3.65 19.40 -2.83
N VAL A 48 2.94 19.22 -3.95
CA VAL A 48 2.14 20.26 -4.60
C VAL A 48 1.07 20.82 -3.66
N ALA A 49 0.35 19.98 -2.92
CA ALA A 49 -0.65 20.41 -1.94
C ALA A 49 -0.04 21.25 -0.80
N THR A 50 1.20 20.93 -0.40
CA THR A 50 1.93 21.67 0.64
C THR A 50 2.44 23.03 0.12
N LEU A 51 2.89 23.08 -1.13
CA LEU A 51 3.42 24.28 -1.77
C LEU A 51 2.36 25.33 -2.09
N ASN A 52 1.11 24.91 -2.31
CA ASN A 52 0.06 25.76 -2.84
C ASN A 52 -1.07 26.03 -1.84
N ASN A 53 -1.92 27.00 -2.17
CA ASN A 53 -3.19 27.18 -1.48
C ASN A 53 -4.23 26.19 -2.01
N LEU A 54 -5.14 25.79 -1.13
CA LEU A 54 -6.23 24.87 -1.47
C LEU A 54 -7.48 25.69 -1.84
N PRO A 55 -8.36 25.17 -2.72
CA PRO A 55 -8.33 23.85 -3.34
C PRO A 55 -7.24 23.68 -4.40
N LEU A 56 -6.76 22.45 -4.57
CA LEU A 56 -5.71 22.17 -5.54
C LEU A 56 -6.26 22.12 -6.97
N GLU A 57 -5.89 23.10 -7.79
CA GLU A 57 -6.20 23.10 -9.23
C GLU A 57 -5.17 22.34 -10.06
N TYR A 58 -5.59 21.83 -11.23
CA TYR A 58 -4.73 21.13 -12.20
C TYR A 58 -3.50 21.95 -12.61
N ARG A 59 -3.63 23.29 -12.67
CA ARG A 59 -2.54 24.20 -13.00
C ARG A 59 -1.35 24.06 -12.04
N HIS A 60 -1.59 23.88 -10.75
CA HIS A 60 -0.52 23.75 -9.75
C HIS A 60 0.32 22.48 -9.95
N ILE A 61 -0.33 21.39 -10.37
CA ILE A 61 0.34 20.11 -10.66
C ILE A 61 1.20 20.30 -11.93
N ARG A 62 0.60 20.87 -12.98
CA ARG A 62 1.28 21.20 -14.24
C ARG A 62 2.53 22.04 -14.06
N GLU A 63 2.48 23.08 -13.22
CA GLU A 63 3.64 23.94 -12.97
C GLU A 63 4.83 23.17 -12.37
N VAL A 64 4.57 22.25 -11.44
CA VAL A 64 5.62 21.40 -10.85
C VAL A 64 6.11 20.35 -11.85
N GLU A 65 5.22 19.75 -12.65
CA GLU A 65 5.59 18.83 -13.73
C GLU A 65 6.48 19.51 -14.77
N GLU A 66 6.14 20.72 -15.22
CA GLU A 66 6.92 21.49 -16.19
C GLU A 66 8.33 21.81 -15.66
N LEU A 67 8.46 22.13 -14.36
CA LEU A 67 9.75 22.31 -13.71
C LEU A 67 10.58 21.03 -13.69
N LEU A 68 9.97 19.90 -13.34
CA LEU A 68 10.62 18.58 -13.31
C LEU A 68 11.10 18.15 -14.71
N ILE A 69 10.25 18.32 -15.73
CA ILE A 69 10.60 18.06 -17.13
C ILE A 69 11.75 18.97 -17.60
N GLY A 70 11.73 20.25 -17.20
CA GLY A 70 12.82 21.18 -17.50
C GLY A 70 14.14 20.76 -16.85
N CYS A 71 14.09 20.32 -15.60
CA CYS A 71 15.26 19.83 -14.87
C CYS A 71 15.80 18.51 -15.42
N GLU A 72 14.93 17.61 -15.90
CA GLU A 72 15.35 16.35 -16.53
C GLU A 72 16.11 16.60 -17.84
N LYS A 73 15.61 17.50 -18.69
CA LYS A 73 16.28 17.87 -19.96
C LYS A 73 17.68 18.46 -19.75
N ASN A 74 17.90 19.10 -18.61
CA ASN A 74 19.18 19.69 -18.24
C ASN A 74 20.08 18.72 -17.45
N ALA A 75 19.54 17.60 -16.98
CA ALA A 75 20.31 16.58 -16.28
C ALA A 75 21.08 15.73 -17.29
N THR A 76 22.40 15.63 -17.11
CA THR A 76 23.21 14.65 -17.84
C THR A 76 22.80 13.25 -17.41
N HIS A 77 22.02 12.57 -18.27
CA HIS A 77 21.44 11.23 -18.10
C HIS A 77 22.11 10.38 -17.01
N GLY A 78 21.61 10.51 -15.78
CA GLY A 78 21.90 9.59 -14.68
C GLY A 78 21.16 8.26 -14.91
N ALA A 79 21.75 7.18 -14.41
CA ALA A 79 21.27 5.81 -14.61
C ALA A 79 19.75 5.66 -14.42
N SER A 80 19.08 4.92 -15.32
CA SER A 80 17.65 4.62 -15.23
C SER A 80 17.36 3.87 -13.92
N VAL A 81 16.72 4.55 -12.96
CA VAL A 81 16.30 3.93 -11.70
C VAL A 81 14.99 3.17 -11.94
N SER A 82 14.96 1.88 -11.61
CA SER A 82 13.72 1.09 -11.71
C SER A 82 12.77 1.46 -10.57
N THR A 83 11.57 1.96 -10.90
CA THR A 83 10.50 2.16 -9.92
C THR A 83 10.01 0.82 -9.37
N PRO A 84 9.97 0.62 -8.04
CA PRO A 84 9.34 -0.54 -7.43
C PRO A 84 7.87 -0.70 -7.87
N ALA A 85 7.42 -1.94 -8.06
CA ALA A 85 6.10 -2.23 -8.62
C ALA A 85 4.92 -1.71 -7.77
N TYR A 86 5.15 -1.42 -6.49
CA TYR A 86 4.14 -0.94 -5.54
C TYR A 86 3.96 0.58 -5.52
N GLU A 87 4.85 1.35 -6.17
CA GLU A 87 4.83 2.83 -6.13
C GLU A 87 4.03 3.47 -7.27
N ARG A 88 3.61 2.68 -8.26
CA ARG A 88 2.64 3.10 -9.28
C ARG A 88 1.25 2.62 -8.91
N TYR A 89 0.23 3.31 -9.43
CA TYR A 89 -1.16 2.86 -9.42
C TYR A 89 -1.26 1.37 -9.83
N SER A 90 -1.22 0.47 -8.85
CA SER A 90 -1.14 -0.99 -9.08
C SER A 90 -2.50 -1.60 -9.41
N GLN A 91 -3.56 -0.78 -9.52
CA GLN A 91 -4.93 -1.27 -9.64
C GLN A 91 -5.72 -0.67 -10.81
N SER A 92 -5.09 0.02 -11.74
CA SER A 92 -5.76 0.25 -13.01
C SER A 92 -5.60 -1.03 -13.84
N ALA A 93 -6.69 -1.77 -14.06
CA ALA A 93 -6.76 -2.80 -15.10
C ALA A 93 -6.28 -2.27 -16.48
N LEU A 94 -6.30 -0.94 -16.64
CA LEU A 94 -5.66 -0.18 -17.69
C LEU A 94 -4.15 -0.43 -17.83
N VAL A 95 -3.39 -0.56 -16.73
CA VAL A 95 -1.93 -0.79 -16.76
C VAL A 95 -1.60 -2.20 -17.26
N THR A 96 -2.40 -3.20 -16.91
CA THR A 96 -2.26 -4.56 -17.46
C THR A 96 -2.64 -4.62 -18.93
N MET A 97 -3.68 -3.88 -19.35
CA MET A 97 -4.05 -3.70 -20.76
C MET A 97 -2.97 -2.94 -21.55
N ILE A 98 -2.37 -1.91 -20.97
CA ILE A 98 -1.29 -1.12 -21.59
C ILE A 98 -0.03 -1.98 -21.77
N ARG A 99 0.31 -2.86 -20.82
CA ARG A 99 1.42 -3.81 -21.00
C ARG A 99 1.19 -4.80 -22.14
N PHE A 100 -0.06 -5.17 -22.43
CA PHE A 100 -0.40 -5.98 -23.61
C PHE A 100 -0.32 -5.18 -24.92
N LEU A 101 -0.63 -3.88 -24.88
CA LEU A 101 -0.50 -2.96 -26.03
C LEU A 101 0.95 -2.53 -26.31
N ASP A 102 1.84 -2.54 -25.32
CA ASP A 102 3.27 -2.23 -25.48
C ASP A 102 3.98 -3.16 -26.49
N ILE A 103 3.52 -4.41 -26.61
CA ILE A 103 4.07 -5.38 -27.57
C ILE A 103 3.61 -5.06 -29.01
N LEU A 104 2.51 -4.32 -29.18
CA LEU A 104 1.93 -3.99 -30.48
C LEU A 104 2.21 -2.54 -30.93
N ALA A 105 2.47 -1.62 -30.01
CA ALA A 105 2.60 -0.19 -30.30
C ALA A 105 4.07 0.27 -30.45
N LYS A 106 4.82 -0.30 -31.40
CA LYS A 106 6.17 0.17 -31.74
C LYS A 106 6.21 1.54 -32.45
N SER A 107 5.10 2.27 -32.50
CA SER A 107 4.94 3.52 -33.24
C SER A 107 4.34 4.70 -32.45
N TYR A 108 4.03 4.56 -31.16
CA TYR A 108 3.48 5.66 -30.33
C TYR A 108 4.53 6.16 -29.32
N LYS A 109 5.69 6.57 -29.82
CA LYS A 109 6.85 6.99 -29.03
C LYS A 109 6.80 8.49 -28.69
N GLU A 110 5.72 9.00 -28.09
CA GLU A 110 5.71 10.38 -27.56
C GLU A 110 4.88 10.66 -26.29
N SER A 111 4.12 9.73 -25.69
CA SER A 111 3.23 10.13 -24.56
C SER A 111 2.91 9.07 -23.50
N PHE A 112 3.82 8.15 -23.18
CA PHE A 112 3.68 7.36 -21.95
C PHE A 112 5.02 6.97 -21.32
N PHE A 113 5.95 7.92 -21.28
CA PHE A 113 7.11 7.86 -20.41
C PHE A 113 6.97 9.03 -19.45
N GLN A 114 6.24 8.83 -18.34
CA GLN A 114 6.39 9.73 -17.20
C GLN A 114 7.78 9.44 -16.64
N PRO A 115 8.72 10.38 -16.73
CA PRO A 115 10.08 10.14 -16.29
C PRO A 115 10.06 9.75 -14.82
N THR A 116 10.84 8.73 -14.48
CA THR A 116 11.01 8.34 -13.08
C THR A 116 11.75 9.47 -12.39
N ILE A 117 11.05 10.23 -11.54
CA ILE A 117 11.62 11.38 -10.86
C ILE A 117 12.50 10.84 -9.74
N SER A 118 13.80 10.73 -9.97
CA SER A 118 14.72 10.23 -8.94
C SER A 118 15.02 11.32 -7.90
N LYS A 119 15.46 10.90 -6.70
CA LYS A 119 15.94 11.82 -5.65
C LYS A 119 17.04 12.76 -6.20
N GLU A 120 17.95 12.24 -7.03
CA GLU A 120 19.04 13.00 -7.62
C GLU A 120 18.54 14.08 -8.59
N LEU A 121 17.50 13.77 -9.38
CA LEU A 121 16.88 14.76 -10.27
C LEU A 121 16.33 15.95 -9.49
N VAL A 122 15.64 15.67 -8.38
CA VAL A 122 15.04 16.71 -7.53
C VAL A 122 16.12 17.56 -6.85
N ILE A 123 17.17 16.94 -6.30
CA ILE A 123 18.27 17.65 -5.63
C ILE A 123 19.00 18.59 -6.60
N ASN A 124 19.17 18.18 -7.85
CA ASN A 124 19.84 18.97 -8.88
C ASN A 124 18.91 20.02 -9.55
N CYS A 125 17.63 20.04 -9.19
CA CYS A 125 16.65 20.99 -9.72
C CYS A 125 16.57 22.25 -8.85
N ASP A 126 17.48 23.20 -9.08
CA ASP A 126 17.56 24.47 -8.34
C ASP A 126 16.23 25.20 -8.11
N PRO A 127 15.37 25.45 -9.12
CA PRO A 127 14.12 26.17 -8.90
C PRO A 127 13.17 25.40 -7.95
N LEU A 128 13.12 24.07 -8.07
CA LEU A 128 12.30 23.22 -7.20
C LEU A 128 12.86 23.19 -5.78
N VAL A 129 14.18 23.05 -5.63
CA VAL A 129 14.87 23.08 -4.33
C VAL A 129 14.60 24.38 -3.57
N GLN A 130 14.65 25.52 -4.24
CA GLN A 130 14.38 26.81 -3.62
C GLN A 130 12.93 26.91 -3.14
N LEU A 131 11.98 26.41 -3.93
CA LEU A 131 10.56 26.35 -3.57
C LEU A 131 10.31 25.44 -2.36
N LEU A 132 10.96 24.28 -2.31
CA LEU A 132 10.90 23.35 -1.18
C LEU A 132 11.48 23.98 0.10
N LYS A 133 12.69 24.56 0.02
CA LYS A 133 13.33 25.22 1.17
C LYS A 133 12.51 26.37 1.75
N LYS A 134 11.79 27.11 0.90
CA LYS A 134 10.91 28.20 1.33
C LYS A 134 9.73 27.67 2.16
N THR A 135 9.20 26.52 1.77
CA THR A 135 7.96 25.97 2.33
C THR A 135 8.22 25.12 3.57
N PHE A 136 9.22 24.25 3.54
CA PHE A 136 9.52 23.29 4.60
C PHE A 136 10.46 23.81 5.69
N LYS A 137 10.57 25.15 5.91
CA LYS A 137 11.54 25.73 6.86
C LYS A 137 11.52 25.03 8.23
N THR A 138 12.72 24.88 8.79
CA THR A 138 13.09 24.17 10.03
C THR A 138 11.96 24.02 11.04
N LYS A 139 11.45 22.80 11.17
CA LYS A 139 10.61 22.40 12.30
C LYS A 139 11.50 22.21 13.53
N HIS A 140 11.14 22.84 14.64
CA HIS A 140 11.84 22.61 15.90
C HIS A 140 11.52 21.19 16.38
N VAL A 141 12.53 20.32 16.43
CA VAL A 141 12.37 18.96 16.95
C VAL A 141 12.51 19.04 18.47
N ASN A 142 11.37 19.19 19.16
CA ASN A 142 11.35 19.06 20.61
C ASN A 142 11.35 17.57 21.00
N PRO A 143 12.12 17.16 22.03
CA PRO A 143 12.06 15.79 22.54
C PRO A 143 10.67 15.40 23.08
N PHE A 144 9.91 16.39 23.54
CA PHE A 144 8.53 16.23 23.99
C PHE A 144 7.72 17.49 23.67
N GLU A 145 6.45 17.30 23.31
CA GLU A 145 5.48 18.38 23.18
C GLU A 145 4.12 17.91 23.69
N THR A 146 3.41 18.77 24.41
CA THR A 146 2.03 18.48 24.83
C THR A 146 1.14 18.51 23.60
N ILE A 147 0.36 17.45 23.39
CA ILE A 147 -0.55 17.33 22.25
C ILE A 147 -1.59 18.45 22.33
N LYS A 148 -1.74 19.20 21.24
CA LYS A 148 -2.71 20.31 21.12
C LYS A 148 -3.94 19.85 20.35
N GLU A 149 -5.04 20.59 20.44
CA GLU A 149 -6.25 20.30 19.65
C GLU A 149 -5.96 20.30 18.14
N ASP A 150 -5.04 21.16 17.69
CA ASP A 150 -4.59 21.24 16.30
C ASP A 150 -3.84 19.99 15.80
N ASP A 151 -3.49 19.04 16.68
CA ASP A 151 -2.81 17.79 16.31
C ASP A 151 -3.79 16.69 15.86
N TYR A 152 -5.10 16.90 16.01
CA TYR A 152 -6.16 15.95 15.64
C TYR A 152 -6.88 16.39 14.35
N ALA A 153 -7.31 15.41 13.56
CA ALA A 153 -8.28 15.59 12.49
C ALA A 153 -9.38 14.54 12.59
N PHE A 154 -10.64 14.99 12.63
CA PHE A 154 -11.81 14.13 12.56
C PHE A 154 -12.50 14.37 11.21
N ILE A 155 -12.57 13.34 10.37
CA ILE A 155 -13.16 13.41 9.04
C ILE A 155 -14.25 12.36 8.91
N MET A 156 -15.43 12.79 8.51
CA MET A 156 -16.54 11.90 8.15
C MET A 156 -16.51 11.66 6.64
N LEU A 157 -16.32 10.41 6.24
CA LEU A 157 -16.24 10.01 4.84
C LEU A 157 -17.64 9.99 4.22
N GLN A 158 -17.92 10.92 3.31
CA GLN A 158 -19.21 11.06 2.63
C GLN A 158 -19.09 10.64 1.16
N ASN A 159 -20.22 10.40 0.50
CA ASN A 159 -20.32 10.06 -0.92
C ASN A 159 -20.10 11.26 -1.87
N ASN A 160 -19.31 12.25 -1.47
CA ASN A 160 -18.96 13.40 -2.29
C ASN A 160 -17.44 13.41 -2.51
N VAL A 161 -17.03 12.93 -3.68
CA VAL A 161 -15.61 12.78 -4.02
C VAL A 161 -14.86 14.11 -3.92
N SER A 162 -15.44 15.20 -4.42
CA SER A 162 -14.82 16.52 -4.42
C SER A 162 -14.54 17.04 -3.00
N LEU A 163 -15.50 16.83 -2.08
CA LEU A 163 -15.33 17.20 -0.67
C LEU A 163 -14.22 16.38 -0.02
N ILE A 164 -14.22 15.06 -0.23
CA ILE A 164 -13.21 14.17 0.34
C ILE A 164 -11.82 14.49 -0.22
N LEU A 165 -11.70 14.73 -1.53
CA LEU A 165 -10.44 15.16 -2.15
C LEU A 165 -9.89 16.43 -1.50
N ALA A 166 -10.73 17.45 -1.31
CA ALA A 166 -10.33 18.69 -0.66
C ALA A 166 -9.87 18.47 0.80
N GLN A 167 -10.55 17.59 1.54
CA GLN A 167 -10.17 17.23 2.91
C GLN A 167 -8.86 16.44 2.96
N MET A 168 -8.62 15.51 2.03
CA MET A 168 -7.35 14.77 1.95
C MET A 168 -6.19 15.69 1.56
N ASP A 169 -6.40 16.62 0.62
CA ASP A 169 -5.38 17.61 0.24
C ASP A 169 -5.10 18.60 1.38
N GLN A 170 -6.09 18.93 2.22
CA GLN A 170 -5.89 19.69 3.46
C GLN A 170 -5.01 18.94 4.47
N LEU A 171 -5.17 17.62 4.60
CA LEU A 171 -4.30 16.79 5.44
C LEU A 171 -2.86 16.72 4.89
N ARG A 172 -2.69 16.68 3.57
CA ARG A 172 -1.36 16.74 2.93
C ARG A 172 -0.67 18.06 3.24
N LYS A 173 -1.40 19.18 3.13
CA LYS A 173 -0.86 20.52 3.43
C LYS A 173 -0.53 20.74 4.90
N SER A 174 -1.40 20.28 5.80
CA SER A 174 -1.25 20.42 7.25
C SER A 174 -1.36 19.04 7.91
N PRO A 175 -0.25 18.27 7.95
CA PRO A 175 -0.26 16.93 8.49
C PRO A 175 -0.58 16.96 9.98
N LYS A 176 -1.43 16.03 10.40
CA LYS A 176 -1.90 15.86 11.78
C LYS A 176 -1.26 14.63 12.40
N LYS A 177 -1.11 14.62 13.72
CA LYS A 177 -0.58 13.45 14.44
C LYS A 177 -1.62 12.33 14.51
N PHE A 178 -2.88 12.71 14.73
CA PHE A 178 -3.99 11.78 14.85
C PHE A 178 -5.04 12.09 13.79
N ILE A 179 -5.28 11.13 12.91
CA ILE A 179 -6.31 11.22 11.86
C ILE A 179 -7.37 10.17 12.17
N CYS A 180 -8.58 10.61 12.48
CA CYS A 180 -9.74 9.79 12.73
C CYS A 180 -10.68 9.89 11.53
N LEU A 181 -10.78 8.80 10.75
CA LEU A 181 -11.73 8.69 9.65
C LEU A 181 -12.94 7.89 10.11
N ASN A 182 -14.13 8.47 9.99
CA ASN A 182 -15.38 7.77 10.22
C ASN A 182 -16.01 7.36 8.88
N ASP A 183 -16.36 6.08 8.75
CA ASP A 183 -16.98 5.56 7.54
C ASP A 183 -18.48 5.88 7.51
N ASN A 184 -18.84 7.01 6.91
CA ASN A 184 -20.22 7.43 6.63
C ASN A 184 -20.60 7.20 5.15
N ILE A 185 -19.82 6.38 4.43
CA ILE A 185 -20.03 6.16 3.00
C ILE A 185 -21.24 5.25 2.83
N ASP A 186 -22.21 5.70 2.04
CA ASP A 186 -23.19 4.79 1.46
C ASP A 186 -22.48 3.87 0.45
N HIS A 187 -22.13 2.67 0.87
CA HIS A 187 -21.43 1.70 0.03
C HIS A 187 -22.23 1.21 -1.19
N SER A 188 -23.52 1.55 -1.28
CA SER A 188 -24.35 1.23 -2.45
C SER A 188 -24.27 2.29 -3.56
N SER A 189 -23.69 3.47 -3.27
CA SER A 189 -23.59 4.55 -4.26
C SER A 189 -22.52 4.25 -5.33
N SER A 190 -22.68 4.82 -6.52
CA SER A 190 -21.66 4.80 -7.59
C SER A 190 -20.31 5.36 -7.12
N ASP A 191 -20.35 6.38 -6.26
CA ASP A 191 -19.15 7.13 -5.89
C ASP A 191 -18.34 6.46 -4.76
N ALA A 192 -18.87 5.40 -4.14
CA ALA A 192 -18.26 4.74 -3.00
C ALA A 192 -16.89 4.14 -3.33
N GLU A 193 -16.73 3.61 -4.55
CA GLU A 193 -15.45 3.07 -5.02
C GLU A 193 -14.41 4.19 -5.19
N MET A 194 -14.82 5.32 -5.76
CA MET A 194 -13.94 6.47 -5.94
C MET A 194 -13.52 7.10 -4.61
N VAL A 195 -14.44 7.23 -3.65
CA VAL A 195 -14.11 7.70 -2.29
C VAL A 195 -13.10 6.77 -1.61
N LYS A 196 -13.30 5.44 -1.71
CA LYS A 196 -12.33 4.45 -1.18
C LYS A 196 -10.97 4.57 -1.84
N ALA A 197 -10.93 4.80 -3.16
CA ALA A 197 -9.68 5.00 -3.89
C ALA A 197 -8.94 6.26 -3.42
N VAL A 198 -9.65 7.37 -3.18
CA VAL A 198 -9.07 8.62 -2.67
C VAL A 198 -8.52 8.47 -1.25
N VAL A 199 -9.24 7.77 -0.38
CA VAL A 199 -8.78 7.50 1.00
C VAL A 199 -7.53 6.61 0.98
N ARG A 200 -7.54 5.55 0.16
CA ARG A 200 -6.37 4.70 -0.04
C ARG A 200 -5.19 5.49 -0.61
N ASP A 201 -5.44 6.43 -1.51
CA ASP A 201 -4.42 7.31 -2.09
C ASP A 201 -3.70 8.13 -1.02
N LEU A 202 -4.44 8.65 -0.02
CA LEU A 202 -3.85 9.31 1.14
C LEU A 202 -3.05 8.33 2.01
N TYR A 203 -3.61 7.18 2.39
CA TYR A 203 -2.92 6.23 3.28
C TYR A 203 -1.60 5.74 2.70
N GLU A 204 -1.59 5.34 1.43
CA GLU A 204 -0.36 4.88 0.76
C GLU A 204 0.64 6.04 0.52
N SER A 205 0.20 7.31 0.56
CA SER A 205 1.14 8.46 0.57
C SER A 205 1.79 8.67 1.94
N LEU A 206 1.12 8.29 3.03
CA LEU A 206 1.62 8.40 4.41
C LEU A 206 2.40 7.15 4.84
N PHE A 207 1.97 5.99 4.37
CA PHE A 207 2.46 4.64 4.71
C PHE A 207 2.66 3.83 3.42
N PRO A 208 3.69 4.14 2.63
CA PRO A 208 3.92 3.49 1.34
C PRO A 208 4.38 2.04 1.47
N THR A 209 4.97 1.68 2.61
CA THR A 209 5.30 0.30 2.95
C THR A 209 4.14 -0.34 3.71
N PRO A 210 3.60 -1.46 3.23
CA PRO A 210 2.50 -2.13 3.92
C PRO A 210 2.98 -2.71 5.25
N SER A 211 2.12 -2.65 6.27
CA SER A 211 2.39 -3.28 7.55
C SER A 211 2.51 -4.80 7.45
N SER A 212 3.27 -5.43 8.33
CA SER A 212 3.29 -6.90 8.47
C SER A 212 1.93 -7.50 8.86
N PHE A 213 1.03 -6.67 9.39
CA PHE A 213 -0.35 -7.05 9.72
C PHE A 213 -1.32 -6.87 8.54
N GLU A 214 -0.90 -6.24 7.45
CA GLU A 214 -1.72 -6.10 6.26
C GLU A 214 -1.74 -7.40 5.46
N LEU A 215 -2.92 -7.73 4.92
CA LEU A 215 -3.05 -8.84 4.00
C LEU A 215 -2.49 -8.44 2.63
N ALA A 216 -1.95 -9.42 1.90
CA ALA A 216 -1.57 -9.21 0.50
C ALA A 216 -2.78 -8.73 -0.33
N PRO A 217 -2.57 -7.94 -1.40
CA PRO A 217 -3.65 -7.25 -2.10
C PRO A 217 -4.75 -8.16 -2.67
N GLU A 218 -4.44 -9.43 -2.95
CA GLU A 218 -5.41 -10.40 -3.46
C GLU A 218 -6.32 -10.98 -2.36
N TYR A 219 -5.93 -10.78 -1.10
CA TYR A 219 -6.61 -11.34 0.05
C TYR A 219 -7.42 -10.26 0.75
N ARG A 220 -8.62 -10.66 1.18
CA ARG A 220 -9.45 -9.85 2.07
C ARG A 220 -9.69 -10.60 3.34
N ASN A 221 -9.82 -9.86 4.44
CA ASN A 221 -10.20 -10.48 5.70
C ASN A 221 -11.63 -11.03 5.56
N ARG A 222 -11.75 -12.35 5.57
CA ARG A 222 -13.03 -13.04 5.46
C ARG A 222 -13.92 -12.83 6.68
N PHE A 223 -13.33 -12.62 7.86
CA PHE A 223 -14.06 -12.52 9.12
C PHE A 223 -13.76 -11.18 9.77
N SER A 224 -14.77 -10.30 9.79
CA SER A 224 -14.66 -9.01 10.48
C SER A 224 -14.59 -9.18 12.00
N ARG A 225 -15.16 -10.28 12.53
CA ARG A 225 -15.24 -10.55 13.97
C ARG A 225 -14.61 -11.89 14.33
N VAL A 226 -13.89 -11.89 15.46
CA VAL A 226 -13.15 -13.07 15.96
C VAL A 226 -14.06 -14.28 16.21
N HIS A 227 -15.30 -14.06 16.63
CA HIS A 227 -16.23 -15.17 16.90
C HIS A 227 -16.68 -15.90 15.62
N GLU A 228 -16.78 -15.20 14.49
CA GLU A 228 -17.14 -15.79 13.19
C GLU A 228 -16.00 -16.70 12.71
N LEU A 229 -14.75 -16.23 12.85
CA LEU A 229 -13.56 -17.04 12.58
C LEU A 229 -13.55 -18.32 13.43
N ARG A 230 -13.80 -18.20 14.75
CA ARG A 230 -13.83 -19.36 15.66
C ARG A 230 -14.94 -20.34 15.30
N ALA A 231 -16.13 -19.85 14.93
CA ALA A 231 -17.24 -20.70 14.51
C ALA A 231 -16.90 -21.46 13.21
N TRP A 232 -16.29 -20.77 12.24
CA TRP A 232 -15.84 -21.39 11.00
C TRP A 232 -14.73 -22.42 11.22
N GLN A 233 -13.74 -22.12 12.07
CA GLN A 233 -12.68 -23.07 12.45
C GLN A 233 -13.27 -24.31 13.12
N ARG A 234 -14.23 -24.15 14.04
CA ARG A 234 -14.91 -25.28 14.68
C ARG A 234 -15.63 -26.14 13.66
N HIS A 235 -16.39 -25.53 12.75
CA HIS A 235 -17.10 -26.27 11.70
C HIS A 235 -16.15 -27.05 10.79
N ARG A 236 -15.05 -26.42 10.36
CA ARG A 236 -14.01 -27.07 9.54
C ARG A 236 -13.31 -28.21 10.28
N ASN A 237 -13.06 -28.06 11.59
CA ASN A 237 -12.46 -29.10 12.41
C ASN A 237 -13.41 -30.29 12.59
N VAL A 238 -14.70 -30.06 12.83
CA VAL A 238 -15.70 -31.14 12.93
C VAL A 238 -15.81 -31.91 11.62
N LEU A 239 -15.88 -31.21 10.48
CA LEU A 239 -15.87 -31.82 9.15
C LEU A 239 -14.57 -32.61 8.90
N GLY A 240 -13.42 -32.04 9.27
CA GLY A 240 -12.13 -32.71 9.14
C GLY A 240 -12.08 -34.02 9.94
N VAL A 241 -12.48 -33.99 11.21
CA VAL A 241 -12.55 -35.18 12.08
C VAL A 241 -13.49 -36.23 11.47
N PHE A 242 -14.65 -35.81 10.98
CA PHE A 242 -15.61 -36.72 10.34
C PHE A 242 -15.01 -37.38 9.09
N LEU A 243 -14.42 -36.61 8.18
CA LEU A 243 -13.80 -37.12 6.95
C LEU A 243 -12.61 -38.06 7.25
N THR A 244 -11.78 -37.72 8.23
CA THR A 244 -10.67 -38.58 8.67
C THR A 244 -11.19 -39.89 9.25
N ALA A 245 -12.25 -39.86 10.07
CA ALA A 245 -12.86 -41.07 10.61
C ALA A 245 -13.45 -41.97 9.50
N CYS A 246 -14.14 -41.39 8.52
CA CYS A 246 -14.64 -42.12 7.35
C CYS A 246 -13.51 -42.76 6.53
N PHE A 247 -12.42 -42.03 6.29
CA PHE A 247 -11.25 -42.56 5.57
C PHE A 247 -10.59 -43.72 6.31
N LEU A 248 -10.38 -43.60 7.62
CA LEU A 248 -9.82 -44.69 8.45
C LEU A 248 -10.72 -45.92 8.46
N PHE A 249 -12.04 -45.74 8.51
CA PHE A 249 -12.99 -46.84 8.43
C PHE A 249 -12.89 -47.58 7.08
N LEU A 250 -12.86 -46.84 5.97
CA LEU A 250 -12.71 -47.44 4.63
C LEU A 250 -11.36 -48.16 4.48
N LEU A 251 -10.27 -47.58 5.00
CA LEU A 251 -8.95 -48.22 5.01
C LEU A 251 -8.95 -49.52 5.82
N ALA A 252 -9.54 -49.52 7.02
CA ALA A 252 -9.65 -50.72 7.82
C ALA A 252 -10.50 -51.79 7.12
N PHE A 253 -11.62 -51.39 6.51
CA PHE A 253 -12.49 -52.29 5.76
C PHE A 253 -11.77 -52.94 4.57
N THR A 254 -11.00 -52.17 3.80
CA THR A 254 -10.22 -52.71 2.68
C THR A 254 -9.13 -53.66 3.17
N LEU A 255 -8.39 -53.32 4.23
CA LEU A 255 -7.37 -54.19 4.83
C LEU A 255 -7.97 -55.52 5.33
N VAL A 256 -9.13 -55.49 6.00
CA VAL A 256 -9.82 -56.70 6.46
C VAL A 256 -10.24 -57.58 5.28
N ASN A 257 -10.76 -56.99 4.21
CA ASN A 257 -11.15 -57.75 3.02
C ASN A 257 -9.94 -58.34 2.29
N LEU A 258 -8.83 -57.62 2.21
CA LEU A 258 -7.57 -58.13 1.66
C LEU A 258 -7.01 -59.28 2.50
N TYR A 259 -7.02 -59.15 3.83
CA TYR A 259 -6.60 -60.22 4.73
C TYR A 259 -7.46 -61.48 4.56
N ARG A 260 -8.78 -61.33 4.51
CA ARG A 260 -9.72 -62.43 4.25
C ARG A 260 -9.47 -63.11 2.89
N ALA A 261 -9.15 -62.33 1.86
CA ALA A 261 -8.84 -62.86 0.54
C ALA A 261 -7.51 -63.63 0.53
N SER A 262 -6.48 -63.14 1.22
CA SER A 262 -5.20 -63.83 1.39
C SER A 262 -5.33 -65.15 2.15
N CYS A 263 -6.10 -65.19 3.25
CA CYS A 263 -6.36 -66.44 3.99
C CYS A 263 -7.16 -67.46 3.19
N ARG A 264 -8.06 -67.04 2.28
CA ARG A 264 -8.75 -67.97 1.37
C ARG A 264 -7.84 -68.57 0.29
N ARG A 265 -6.67 -67.97 0.05
CA ARG A 265 -5.74 -68.37 -1.02
C ARG A 265 -4.63 -69.29 -0.56
N GLU A 266 -4.61 -69.73 0.69
CA GLU A 266 -3.66 -70.74 1.16
C GLU A 266 -4.07 -72.10 0.58
N PRO A 267 -3.28 -72.70 -0.33
CA PRO A 267 -3.66 -73.89 -1.04
C PRO A 267 -3.43 -75.13 -0.15
N THR A 268 -4.44 -75.99 -0.07
CA THR A 268 -4.29 -77.41 0.25
C THR A 268 -3.25 -78.04 -0.69
N ILE A 269 -1.99 -78.11 -0.26
CA ILE A 269 -0.94 -78.96 -0.86
C ILE A 269 -0.52 -80.00 0.19
N ILE A 270 -1.43 -80.87 0.64
CA ILE A 270 -1.08 -82.18 1.22
C ILE A 270 -2.21 -83.17 0.90
N SER A 271 -2.22 -83.72 -0.31
CA SER A 271 -2.85 -85.02 -0.62
C SER A 271 -2.44 -85.53 -2.01
N ARG A 272 -1.14 -85.75 -2.21
CA ARG A 272 -0.62 -86.72 -3.19
C ARG A 272 0.74 -87.23 -2.69
N LEU A 273 0.69 -88.21 -1.80
CA LEU A 273 1.66 -89.29 -1.63
C LEU A 273 0.88 -90.48 -1.06
#